data_AF-A0A229SX45-F1
#
_entry.id   AF-A0A229SX45-F1
#
_cell.length_a   1.000
_cell.length_b   1.000
_cell.length_c   1.000
_cell.angle_alpha   90.00
_cell.angle_beta   90.00
_cell.angle_gamma   90.00
#
_symmetry.space_group_name_H-M   'P 1'
#
loop_
_entity.id
_entity.type
_entity.pdbx_description
1 polymer ?
#
loop_
_entity_poly.entity_id
_entity_poly.type
_entity_poly.pdbx_seq_one_letter_code
_entity_poly.pdbx_strand_id
1 'polypeptide(L)'
;MTGMDTHVVLVPSPGGPVPTPTPMPFSGKLVTGLSTDVLVNGLPAATVNSGAQNLPPHLPPPGASFSRPPANTGTVLSGSVTVLCNGKGMARTGDPVRTCNDPVDAPTSAIGPGSANVLVG
;
A
#
# COMPACT_ATOMS: atom_id res chain seq x y z
N MET A 1 -2.21 5.97 -3.09
CA MET A 1 -2.54 4.59 -3.51
C MET A 1 -3.76 4.15 -2.75
N THR A 2 -4.57 3.30 -3.36
CA THR A 2 -5.84 2.85 -2.78
C THR A 2 -6.03 1.37 -3.04
N GLY A 3 -6.66 0.68 -2.09
CA GLY A 3 -6.94 -0.74 -2.17
C GLY A 3 -7.78 -1.22 -1.00
N MET A 4 -7.92 -2.54 -0.90
CA MET A 4 -8.65 -3.18 0.18
C MET A 4 -7.85 -4.38 0.67
N ASP A 5 -7.30 -4.27 1.88
CA ASP A 5 -6.66 -5.39 2.56
C ASP A 5 -7.72 -6.21 3.29
N THR A 6 -7.47 -7.49 3.47
CA THR A 6 -8.23 -8.33 4.41
C THR A 6 -7.34 -8.65 5.59
N HIS A 7 -7.85 -8.41 6.81
CA HIS A 7 -7.18 -8.79 8.04
C HIS A 7 -8.00 -9.80 8.81
N VAL A 8 -7.34 -10.78 9.42
CA VAL A 8 -8.01 -11.69 10.34
C VAL A 8 -8.07 -11.05 11.71
N VAL A 9 -9.27 -10.74 12.18
CA VAL A 9 -9.50 -10.24 13.55
C VAL A 9 -10.06 -11.36 14.43
N LEU A 10 -9.69 -11.34 15.70
CA LEU A 10 -10.18 -12.25 16.72
C LEU A 10 -11.34 -11.57 17.46
N VAL A 11 -12.57 -11.98 17.15
CA VAL A 11 -13.79 -11.41 17.73
C VAL A 11 -14.15 -12.18 19.01
N PRO A 12 -14.30 -11.53 20.19
CA PRO A 12 -14.68 -12.23 21.42
C PRO A 12 -16.04 -12.92 21.30
N SER A 13 -16.13 -14.13 21.87
CA SER A 13 -17.39 -14.87 22.05
C SER A 13 -17.34 -15.67 23.37
N PRO A 14 -18.48 -16.19 23.87
CA PRO A 14 -18.50 -17.01 25.08
C PRO A 14 -17.60 -18.26 25.01
N GLY A 15 -17.36 -18.80 23.81
CA GLY A 15 -16.48 -19.95 23.57
C GLY A 15 -15.01 -19.58 23.33
N GLY A 16 -14.65 -18.31 23.42
CA GLY A 16 -13.33 -17.77 23.07
C GLY A 16 -13.34 -16.95 21.77
N PRO A 17 -12.20 -16.36 21.38
CA PRO A 17 -12.14 -15.53 20.19
C PRO A 17 -12.32 -16.32 18.88
N VAL A 18 -13.13 -15.79 17.96
CA VAL A 18 -13.39 -16.37 16.63
C VAL A 18 -12.60 -15.62 15.55
N PRO A 19 -11.70 -16.28 14.80
CA PRO A 19 -11.01 -15.67 13.68
C PRO A 19 -11.98 -15.29 12.55
N THR A 20 -12.03 -14.01 12.22
CA THR A 20 -12.95 -13.45 11.23
C THR A 20 -12.18 -12.62 10.20
N PRO A 21 -12.09 -13.05 8.93
CA PRO A 21 -11.57 -12.22 7.86
C PRO A 21 -12.42 -10.95 7.70
N THR A 22 -11.79 -9.79 7.82
CA THR A 22 -12.45 -8.48 7.81
C THR A 22 -11.77 -7.57 6.78
N PRO A 23 -12.49 -7.10 5.74
CA PRO A 23 -11.96 -6.14 4.79
C PRO A 23 -11.70 -4.79 5.45
N MET A 24 -10.56 -4.17 5.14
CA MET A 24 -10.15 -2.86 5.64
C MET A 24 -9.57 -2.02 4.49
N PRO A 25 -10.11 -0.81 4.23
CA PRO A 25 -9.56 0.07 3.21
C PRO A 25 -8.09 0.40 3.48
N PHE A 26 -7.30 0.41 2.42
CA PHE A 26 -5.94 0.96 2.44
C PHE A 26 -5.95 2.26 1.63
N SER A 27 -5.55 3.36 2.26
CA SER A 27 -5.40 4.65 1.61
C SER A 27 -4.05 5.23 2.01
N GLY A 28 -3.03 4.88 1.23
CA GLY A 28 -1.65 5.22 1.56
C GLY A 28 -1.07 6.36 0.75
N LYS A 29 -0.12 7.06 1.38
CA LYS A 29 0.76 8.03 0.73
C LYS A 29 2.16 7.45 0.61
N LEU A 30 2.81 7.66 -0.53
CA LEU A 30 4.21 7.31 -0.72
C LEU A 30 5.10 8.26 0.10
N VAL A 31 6.02 7.69 0.88
CA VAL A 31 6.81 8.42 1.88
C VAL A 31 8.28 7.98 1.94
N THR A 32 8.63 6.82 1.40
CA THR A 32 10.01 6.31 1.43
C THR A 32 10.44 5.77 0.06
N GLY A 33 11.75 5.63 -0.15
CA GLY A 33 12.29 5.08 -1.40
C GLY A 33 11.91 5.89 -2.64
N LEU A 34 11.69 7.19 -2.49
CA LEU A 34 11.45 8.13 -3.59
C LEU A 34 12.77 8.62 -4.16
N SER A 35 12.74 9.13 -5.39
CA SER A 35 13.91 9.76 -6.02
C SER A 35 14.38 10.99 -5.23
N THR A 36 15.68 11.19 -5.12
CA THR A 36 16.27 12.35 -4.44
C THR A 36 16.55 13.52 -5.37
N ASP A 37 16.48 13.31 -6.68
CA ASP A 37 16.93 14.26 -7.71
C ASP A 37 15.96 14.40 -8.90
N VAL A 38 15.13 13.40 -9.18
CA VAL A 38 14.08 13.48 -10.19
C VAL A 38 12.78 13.90 -9.54
N LEU A 39 12.28 15.06 -9.96
CA LEU A 39 11.03 15.60 -9.49
C LEU A 39 9.97 15.56 -10.60
N VAL A 40 8.75 15.16 -10.24
CA VAL A 40 7.55 15.29 -11.07
C VAL A 40 6.66 16.35 -10.42
N ASN A 41 6.44 17.47 -11.11
CA ASN A 41 5.74 18.63 -10.57
C ASN A 41 6.31 19.13 -9.22
N GLY A 42 7.63 19.12 -9.08
CA GLY A 42 8.31 19.56 -7.87
C GLY A 42 8.28 18.56 -6.71
N LEU A 43 7.73 17.35 -6.89
CA LEU A 43 7.72 16.29 -5.89
C LEU A 43 8.63 15.13 -6.29
N PRO A 44 9.32 14.48 -5.33
CA PRO A 44 10.12 13.27 -5.57
C PRO A 44 9.37 12.21 -6.37
N ALA A 45 9.98 11.76 -7.48
CA ALA A 45 9.39 10.71 -8.31
C ALA A 45 9.37 9.37 -7.58
N ALA A 46 8.26 8.63 -7.73
CA ALA A 46 8.12 7.29 -7.20
C ALA A 46 8.65 6.24 -8.19
N THR A 47 9.20 5.16 -7.67
CA THR A 47 9.79 4.06 -8.44
C THR A 47 9.39 2.71 -7.86
N VAL A 48 9.77 1.63 -8.55
CA VAL A 48 9.72 0.29 -7.97
C VAL A 48 10.45 0.29 -6.62
N ASN A 49 9.84 -0.34 -5.61
CA ASN A 49 10.26 -0.35 -4.20
C ASN A 49 10.07 0.97 -3.44
N SER A 50 9.44 2.00 -4.00
CA SER A 50 8.96 3.10 -3.18
C SER A 50 7.94 2.59 -2.15
N GLY A 51 8.03 3.12 -0.93
CA GLY A 51 7.23 2.69 0.20
C GLY A 51 6.10 3.67 0.51
N ALA A 52 4.95 3.12 0.90
CA ALA A 52 3.79 3.87 1.33
C ALA A 52 3.43 3.59 2.78
N GLN A 53 2.77 4.57 3.40
CA GLN A 53 2.20 4.46 4.74
C GLN A 53 0.67 4.60 4.63
N ASN A 54 -0.07 3.66 5.21
CA ASN A 54 -1.53 3.71 5.30
C ASN A 54 -1.97 4.84 6.25
N LEU A 55 -2.97 5.62 5.84
CA LEU A 55 -3.54 6.67 6.67
C LEU A 55 -5.08 6.76 6.46
N PRO A 56 -5.89 6.53 7.51
CA PRO A 56 -5.51 6.11 8.86
C PRO A 56 -4.91 4.69 8.88
N PRO A 57 -4.13 4.33 9.93
CA PRO A 57 -3.73 2.94 10.12
C PRO A 57 -4.96 2.05 10.36
N HIS A 58 -4.84 0.78 10.02
CA HIS A 58 -5.84 -0.23 10.35
C HIS A 58 -5.97 -0.37 11.86
N LEU A 59 -7.22 -0.26 12.31
CA LEU A 59 -7.61 -0.46 13.69
C LEU A 59 -8.57 -1.65 13.74
N PRO A 60 -8.49 -2.49 14.78
CA PRO A 60 -9.43 -3.58 14.91
C PRO A 60 -10.82 -3.00 15.25
N PRO A 61 -11.91 -3.69 14.87
CA PRO A 61 -13.24 -3.34 15.36
C PRO A 61 -13.28 -3.30 16.91
N PRO A 62 -14.16 -2.48 17.51
CA PRO A 62 -14.27 -2.41 18.97
C PRO A 62 -14.45 -3.80 19.62
N GLY A 63 -13.61 -4.07 20.62
CA GLY A 63 -13.60 -5.36 21.33
C GLY A 63 -12.84 -6.49 20.63
N ALA A 64 -12.49 -6.35 19.35
CA ALA A 64 -11.65 -7.33 18.64
C ALA A 64 -10.16 -6.98 18.73
N SER A 65 -9.31 -7.97 18.43
CA SER A 65 -7.88 -7.78 18.21
C SER A 65 -7.46 -8.33 16.86
N PHE A 66 -6.30 -7.93 16.34
CA PHE A 66 -5.74 -8.55 15.15
C PHE A 66 -5.11 -9.91 15.49
N SER A 67 -5.32 -10.92 14.63
CA SER A 67 -4.57 -12.17 14.69
C SER A 67 -3.08 -11.94 14.37
N ARG A 68 -2.81 -11.09 13.37
CA ARG A 68 -1.48 -10.58 13.00
C ARG A 68 -1.52 -9.05 12.97
N PRO A 69 -0.67 -8.34 13.72
CA PRO A 69 -0.63 -6.88 13.68
C PRO A 69 -0.37 -6.36 12.26
N PRO A 70 -1.19 -5.41 11.73
CA PRO A 70 -1.00 -4.85 10.40
C PRO A 70 0.24 -3.96 10.35
N ALA A 71 1.09 -4.18 9.35
CA ALA A 71 2.27 -3.33 9.14
C ALA A 71 1.87 -1.90 8.72
N ASN A 72 0.69 -1.70 8.13
CA ASN A 72 0.22 -0.41 7.63
C ASN A 72 1.14 0.22 6.58
N THR A 73 1.92 -0.60 5.87
CA THR A 73 2.84 -0.16 4.83
C THR A 73 2.50 -0.78 3.48
N GLY A 74 2.87 -0.09 2.41
CA GLY A 74 2.81 -0.58 1.04
C GLY A 74 4.16 -0.53 0.34
N THR A 75 4.41 -1.38 -0.64
CA THR A 75 5.61 -1.34 -1.49
C THR A 75 5.24 -1.50 -2.96
N VAL A 76 5.65 -0.54 -3.80
CA VAL A 76 5.42 -0.57 -5.25
C VAL A 76 6.14 -1.76 -5.86
N LEU A 77 5.40 -2.66 -6.52
CA LEU A 77 5.96 -3.91 -7.05
C LEU A 77 6.47 -3.77 -8.49
N SER A 78 5.80 -2.97 -9.30
CA SER A 78 6.17 -2.75 -10.69
C SER A 78 6.06 -1.28 -11.06
N GLY A 79 6.70 -0.94 -12.17
CA GLY A 79 6.71 0.40 -12.74
C GLY A 79 6.88 0.28 -14.25
N SER A 80 7.24 1.39 -14.89
CA SER A 80 7.62 1.39 -16.29
C SER A 80 8.83 0.49 -16.56
N VAL A 81 8.82 -0.22 -17.70
CA VAL A 81 9.94 -1.03 -18.19
C VAL A 81 10.89 -0.23 -19.08
N THR A 82 10.47 0.92 -19.59
CA THR A 82 11.25 1.77 -20.51
C THR A 82 11.62 3.13 -19.91
N VAL A 83 10.81 3.66 -19.00
CA VAL A 83 11.06 4.92 -18.32
C VAL A 83 11.64 4.65 -16.95
N LEU A 84 12.94 4.86 -16.84
CA LEU A 84 13.68 4.64 -15.61
C LEU A 84 13.94 5.97 -14.89
N CYS A 85 13.83 5.92 -13.56
CA CYS A 85 14.23 6.97 -12.65
C CYS A 85 15.26 6.36 -11.69
N ASN A 86 16.47 6.93 -11.66
CA ASN A 86 17.60 6.39 -10.89
C ASN A 86 17.83 4.88 -11.14
N GLY A 87 17.68 4.43 -12.39
CA GLY A 87 17.86 3.02 -12.79
C GLY A 87 16.72 2.08 -12.39
N LYS A 88 15.60 2.59 -11.84
CA LYS A 88 14.42 1.81 -11.47
C LYS A 88 13.22 2.22 -12.31
N GLY A 89 12.31 1.30 -12.58
CA GLY A 89 11.06 1.63 -13.28
C GLY A 89 10.27 2.71 -12.53
N MET A 90 9.91 3.79 -13.23
CA MET A 90 9.10 4.87 -12.64
C MET A 90 7.68 4.36 -12.39
N ALA A 91 7.12 4.62 -11.21
CA ALA A 91 5.80 4.16 -10.81
C ALA A 91 4.70 5.00 -11.46
N ARG A 92 3.57 4.37 -11.81
CA ARG A 92 2.47 4.95 -12.59
C ARG A 92 1.14 4.58 -11.97
N THR A 93 0.10 5.35 -12.29
CA THR A 93 -1.27 5.01 -11.92
C THR A 93 -1.61 3.58 -12.35
N GLY A 94 -2.16 2.80 -11.43
CA GLY A 94 -2.53 1.41 -11.66
C GLY A 94 -1.43 0.39 -11.37
N ASP A 95 -0.17 0.81 -11.19
CA ASP A 95 0.90 -0.14 -10.85
C ASP A 95 0.60 -0.78 -9.47
N PRO A 96 0.71 -2.12 -9.35
CA PRO A 96 0.39 -2.87 -8.14
C PRO A 96 1.31 -2.50 -6.97
N VAL A 97 0.70 -2.45 -5.80
CA VAL A 97 1.38 -2.20 -4.53
C VAL A 97 1.04 -3.31 -3.55
N ARG A 98 2.09 -3.96 -3.03
CA ARG A 98 1.94 -4.97 -1.99
C ARG A 98 1.68 -4.31 -0.65
N THR A 99 0.59 -4.66 0.02
CA THR A 99 0.17 -4.12 1.32
C THR A 99 -0.03 -5.23 2.34
N CYS A 100 -0.38 -4.87 3.59
CA CYS A 100 -0.31 -5.77 4.76
C CYS A 100 -1.44 -6.80 4.86
N ASN A 101 -1.99 -7.25 3.73
CA ASN A 101 -3.03 -8.26 3.66
C ASN A 101 -2.67 -9.54 4.46
N ASP A 102 -3.70 -10.23 4.97
CA ASP A 102 -3.59 -11.57 5.56
C ASP A 102 -4.03 -12.66 4.56
N PRO A 103 -3.46 -13.87 4.62
CA PRO A 103 -2.48 -14.34 5.61
C PRO A 103 -1.05 -13.85 5.34
N VAL A 104 -0.79 -13.29 4.16
CA VAL A 104 0.50 -12.76 3.74
C VAL A 104 0.29 -11.47 2.96
N ASP A 105 1.28 -10.59 3.02
CA ASP A 105 1.28 -9.34 2.27
C ASP A 105 1.06 -9.61 0.78
N ALA A 106 0.12 -8.91 0.17
CA ALA A 106 -0.36 -9.19 -1.18
C ALA A 106 -0.58 -7.90 -1.98
N PRO A 107 -0.57 -7.94 -3.33
CA PRO A 107 -0.84 -6.78 -4.19
C PRO A 107 -2.34 -6.43 -4.23
N THR A 108 -2.88 -5.98 -3.10
CA THR A 108 -4.29 -5.61 -2.89
C THR A 108 -4.57 -4.11 -3.08
N SER A 109 -3.53 -3.34 -3.39
CA SER A 109 -3.61 -1.91 -3.67
C SER A 109 -2.95 -1.56 -5.01
N ALA A 110 -3.32 -0.40 -5.56
CA ALA A 110 -2.67 0.16 -6.74
C ALA A 110 -2.31 1.64 -6.52
N ILE A 111 -1.30 2.09 -7.25
CA ILE A 111 -0.96 3.53 -7.31
C ILE A 111 -2.17 4.29 -7.84
N GLY A 112 -2.58 5.31 -7.08
CA GLY A 112 -3.69 6.18 -7.47
C GLY A 112 -3.22 7.30 -8.39
N PRO A 113 -4.13 8.21 -8.77
CA PRO A 113 -3.78 9.37 -9.59
C PRO A 113 -2.62 10.19 -8.99
N GLY A 114 -1.66 10.54 -9.84
CA GLY A 114 -0.51 11.38 -9.50
C GLY A 114 -0.56 12.72 -10.24
N SER A 115 0.49 13.01 -11.00
CA SER A 115 0.56 14.18 -11.88
C SER A 115 -0.48 14.11 -13.01
N ALA A 116 -1.22 15.20 -13.23
CA ALA A 116 -2.21 15.28 -14.30
C ALA A 116 -1.61 15.56 -15.69
N ASN A 117 -0.36 16.01 -15.76
CA ASN A 117 0.30 16.48 -16.98
C ASN A 117 1.60 15.73 -17.31
N VAL A 118 1.93 14.67 -16.57
CA VAL A 118 3.08 13.80 -16.85
C VAL A 118 2.59 12.37 -16.98
N LEU A 119 2.77 11.81 -18.18
CA LEU A 119 2.46 10.43 -18.48
C LEU A 119 3.76 9.64 -18.68
N VAL A 120 3.79 8.44 -18.10
CA VAL A 120 4.93 7.52 -18.16
C VAL A 120 4.44 6.26 -18.87
N GLY A 121 5.15 5.87 -19.92
CA GLY A 121 4.86 4.67 -20.72
C GLY A 121 5.17 3.36 -20.01
#